data_AF-A0A958LBW0-F1
#
_entry.id   AF-A0A958LBW0-F1
#
_cell.length_a   1.000
_cell.length_b   1.000
_cell.length_c   1.000
_cell.angle_alpha   90.00
_cell.angle_beta   90.00
_cell.angle_gamma   90.00
#
_symmetry.space_group_name_H-M   'P 1'
#
loop_
_entity.id
_entity.type
_entity.pdbx_description
1 polymer ?
#
loop_
_entity_poly.entity_id
_entity_poly.type
_entity_poly.pdbx_seq_one_letter_code
_entity_poly.pdbx_strand_id
1 'polypeptide(L)'
;MLHLLAHSALAGDIYTWTDSEGRVHFSTSPHSPGAKRADLPELQHEDLDEKIQAIRESTPPNCLDHGGIDCSAGPDSDGSVVCLDGFREALLPHRFACSEADLSVTEVFIVDNDGQVVSELERADALAPVADEQWKNYALVLSLRNNSAVAAAGMEVAFALPGREFSPATGPEGVPAYGAAEYRLPLAGLKNLVNLRQIAKTDYKVRCTNCRATRRRIQ
;
A
#
# COMPACT_ATOMS: atom_id res chain seq x y z
N MET A 1 38.13 4.34 37.09
CA MET A 1 38.70 4.35 35.72
C MET A 1 39.44 3.04 35.55
N LEU A 2 38.83 2.07 34.87
CA LEU A 2 39.40 0.73 34.65
C LEU A 2 39.98 0.73 33.23
N HIS A 3 41.31 0.66 33.09
CA HIS A 3 41.95 0.52 31.79
C HIS A 3 42.02 -0.98 31.44
N LEU A 4 41.25 -1.37 30.43
CA LEU A 4 41.36 -2.68 29.80
C LEU A 4 42.63 -2.66 28.93
N LEU A 5 43.67 -3.37 29.35
CA LEU A 5 44.87 -3.58 28.53
C LEU A 5 44.58 -4.70 27.54
N ALA A 6 44.16 -4.32 26.34
CA ALA A 6 44.10 -5.24 25.20
C ALA A 6 45.53 -5.70 24.88
N HIS A 7 45.83 -6.96 25.18
CA HIS A 7 47.04 -7.59 24.70
C HIS A 7 46.83 -7.88 23.22
N SER A 8 47.59 -7.20 22.35
CA SER A 8 47.65 -7.58 20.94
C SER A 8 48.11 -9.03 20.87
N ALA A 9 47.20 -9.94 20.55
CA ALA A 9 47.52 -11.34 20.31
C ALA A 9 48.37 -11.38 19.04
N LEU A 10 49.70 -11.34 19.21
CA LEU A 10 50.63 -11.62 18.12
C LEU A 10 50.36 -13.05 17.67
N ALA A 11 49.89 -13.21 16.43
CA ALA A 11 49.71 -14.53 15.84
C ALA A 11 51.07 -15.25 15.87
N GLY A 12 51.15 -16.34 16.63
CA GLY A 12 52.37 -17.14 16.74
C GLY A 12 52.75 -17.76 15.39
N ASP A 13 54.01 -18.17 15.27
CA ASP A 13 54.49 -18.84 14.06
C ASP A 13 53.67 -20.11 13.76
N ILE A 14 53.23 -20.24 12.51
CA ILE A 14 52.59 -21.45 12.01
C ILE A 14 53.63 -22.31 11.30
N TYR A 15 53.62 -23.60 11.55
CA TYR A 15 54.51 -24.59 10.97
C TYR A 15 53.71 -25.54 10.08
N THR A 16 54.32 -26.01 9.00
CA THR A 16 53.75 -27.00 8.07
C THR A 16 54.66 -28.22 7.92
N TRP A 17 54.07 -29.40 7.77
CA TRP A 17 54.79 -30.64 7.44
C TRP A 17 53.89 -31.59 6.63
N THR A 18 54.51 -32.52 5.93
CA THR A 18 53.82 -33.61 5.21
C THR A 18 54.04 -34.92 5.95
N ASP A 19 52.98 -35.68 6.21
CA ASP A 19 53.10 -37.00 6.83
C ASP A 19 53.50 -38.10 5.83
N SER A 20 53.66 -39.34 6.30
CA SER A 20 54.02 -40.49 5.47
C SER A 20 52.97 -40.88 4.43
N GLU A 21 51.74 -40.38 4.56
CA GLU A 21 50.64 -40.60 3.63
C GLU A 21 50.50 -39.45 2.61
N GLY A 22 51.38 -38.45 2.67
CA GLY A 22 51.38 -37.31 1.76
C GLY A 22 50.41 -36.19 2.16
N ARG A 23 49.83 -36.21 3.37
CA ARG A 23 48.90 -35.16 3.83
C ARG A 23 49.67 -33.99 4.45
N VAL A 24 49.27 -32.76 4.13
CA VAL A 24 49.86 -31.53 4.68
C VAL A 24 49.13 -31.13 5.95
N HIS A 25 49.89 -30.87 7.02
CA HIS A 25 49.38 -30.44 8.32
C HIS A 25 49.91 -29.05 8.67
N PHE A 26 49.17 -28.33 9.52
CA PHE A 26 49.56 -27.04 10.06
C PHE A 26 49.45 -27.05 11.59
N SER A 27 50.39 -26.42 12.30
CA SER A 27 50.34 -26.27 13.76
C SER A 27 51.02 -24.98 14.21
N THR A 28 50.61 -24.46 15.36
CA THR A 28 51.28 -23.38 16.08
C THR A 28 52.55 -23.85 16.82
N SER A 29 52.92 -25.14 16.71
CA SER A 29 54.11 -25.73 17.31
C SER A 29 54.79 -26.73 16.37
N PRO A 30 56.13 -26.82 16.35
CA PRO A 30 56.86 -27.74 15.47
C PRO A 30 56.78 -29.18 16.00
N HIS A 31 55.78 -29.95 15.57
CA HIS A 31 55.53 -31.32 16.05
C HIS A 31 56.38 -32.42 15.39
N SER A 32 57.14 -32.11 14.35
CA SER A 32 58.01 -33.08 13.69
C SER A 32 59.40 -32.50 13.42
N PRO A 33 60.45 -33.33 13.40
CA PRO A 33 61.82 -32.90 13.04
C PRO A 33 61.93 -32.31 11.62
N GLY A 34 60.92 -32.50 10.77
CA GLY A 34 60.84 -31.95 9.43
C GLY A 34 59.89 -30.75 9.26
N ALA A 35 59.28 -30.26 10.35
CA ALA A 35 58.36 -29.13 10.28
C ALA A 35 59.10 -27.85 9.89
N LYS A 36 58.59 -27.15 8.88
CA LYS A 36 59.11 -25.86 8.42
C LYS A 36 58.11 -24.77 8.77
N ARG A 37 58.58 -23.55 9.05
CA ARG A 37 57.69 -22.39 9.20
C ARG A 37 56.90 -22.24 7.91
N ALA A 38 55.58 -22.20 8.02
CA ALA A 38 54.68 -22.04 6.90
C ALA A 38 54.80 -20.61 6.38
N ASP A 39 55.00 -20.47 5.07
CA ASP A 39 54.84 -19.20 4.38
C ASP A 39 53.36 -19.02 4.09
N LEU A 40 52.64 -18.49 5.08
CA LEU A 40 51.21 -18.24 4.93
C LEU A 40 51.03 -16.97 4.10
N PRO A 41 50.08 -16.96 3.14
CA PRO A 41 49.73 -15.73 2.46
C PRO A 41 49.28 -14.71 3.49
N GLU A 42 49.60 -13.44 3.24
CA GLU A 42 49.12 -12.33 4.06
C GLU A 42 47.59 -12.41 4.14
N LEU A 43 47.06 -12.37 5.37
CA LEU A 43 45.62 -12.30 5.58
C LEU A 43 45.15 -10.95 5.06
N GLN A 44 44.58 -10.96 3.86
CA GLN A 44 43.85 -9.81 3.37
C GLN A 44 42.57 -9.73 4.20
N HIS A 45 42.49 -8.74 5.07
CA HIS A 45 41.20 -8.32 5.59
C HIS A 45 40.45 -7.73 4.40
N GLU A 46 39.42 -8.43 3.95
CA GLU A 46 38.43 -7.77 3.11
C GLU A 46 37.92 -6.55 3.85
N ASP A 47 37.88 -5.40 3.18
CA ASP A 47 37.29 -4.20 3.75
C ASP A 47 35.78 -4.39 3.79
N LEU A 48 35.31 -5.04 4.85
CA LEU A 48 33.90 -5.31 5.09
C LEU A 48 33.13 -4.00 5.23
N ASP A 49 33.77 -2.94 5.73
CA ASP A 49 33.14 -1.63 5.89
C ASP A 49 32.91 -0.99 4.51
N GLU A 50 33.89 -1.06 3.61
CA GLU A 50 33.74 -0.62 2.21
C GLU A 50 32.65 -1.42 1.49
N LYS A 51 32.60 -2.75 1.67
CA LYS A 51 31.55 -3.59 1.08
C LYS A 51 30.16 -3.24 1.61
N ILE A 52 30.02 -3.03 2.92
CA ILE A 52 28.74 -2.65 3.55
C ILE A 52 28.31 -1.27 3.04
N GLN A 53 29.24 -0.32 2.93
CA GLN A 53 28.95 1.01 2.41
C GLN A 53 28.52 0.96 0.94
N ALA A 54 29.21 0.19 0.10
CA ALA A 54 28.84 -0.01 -1.30
C ALA A 54 27.44 -0.63 -1.44
N ILE A 55 27.09 -1.61 -0.59
CA ILE A 55 25.74 -2.20 -0.57
C ILE A 55 24.70 -1.13 -0.20
N ARG A 56 24.93 -0.35 0.85
CA ARG A 56 24.01 0.73 1.27
C ARG A 56 23.81 1.78 0.19
N GLU A 57 24.88 2.19 -0.49
CA GLU A 57 24.80 3.17 -1.58
C GLU A 57 24.08 2.62 -2.80
N SER A 58 24.17 1.31 -3.04
CA SER A 58 23.48 0.62 -4.13
C SER A 58 22.04 0.22 -3.81
N THR A 59 21.66 0.20 -2.53
CA THR A 59 20.32 -0.22 -2.09
C THR A 59 19.41 1.00 -2.05
N PRO A 60 18.39 1.08 -2.94
CA PRO A 60 17.52 2.23 -2.98
C PRO A 60 16.76 2.42 -1.65
N PRO A 61 16.66 3.65 -1.11
CA PRO A 61 16.05 3.85 0.21
C PRO A 61 14.51 3.82 0.19
N ASN A 62 13.91 3.51 -0.95
CA ASN A 62 12.48 3.67 -1.17
C ASN A 62 11.91 2.46 -1.92
N CYS A 63 10.66 2.10 -1.63
CA CYS A 63 10.06 0.91 -2.22
C CYS A 63 9.74 1.01 -3.72
N LEU A 64 9.87 2.18 -4.36
CA LEU A 64 9.60 2.31 -5.80
C LEU A 64 10.58 1.46 -6.61
N ASP A 65 11.84 1.44 -6.17
CA ASP A 65 12.93 0.69 -6.81
C ASP A 65 12.97 -0.78 -6.35
N HIS A 66 12.23 -1.11 -5.28
CA HIS A 66 12.04 -2.47 -4.74
C HIS A 66 10.70 -3.10 -5.18
N GLY A 67 10.19 -2.68 -6.34
CA GLY A 67 8.98 -3.25 -6.96
C GLY A 67 7.65 -2.75 -6.39
N GLY A 68 7.66 -1.92 -5.36
CA GLY A 68 6.49 -1.31 -4.73
C GLY A 68 6.38 -1.60 -3.23
N ILE A 69 5.36 -1.04 -2.61
CA ILE A 69 5.07 -1.16 -1.18
C ILE A 69 4.21 -2.40 -0.93
N ASP A 70 4.59 -3.23 0.06
CA ASP A 70 3.78 -4.35 0.55
C ASP A 70 3.03 -3.97 1.84
N CYS A 71 1.80 -3.50 1.69
CA CYS A 71 0.94 -3.16 2.82
C CYS A 71 0.40 -4.38 3.59
N SER A 72 0.56 -5.59 3.06
CA SER A 72 0.11 -6.83 3.73
C SER A 72 1.12 -7.36 4.74
N ALA A 73 2.41 -7.02 4.55
CA ALA A 73 3.50 -7.33 5.48
C ALA A 73 3.40 -6.57 6.82
N GLY A 74 2.59 -5.51 6.87
CA GLY A 74 2.49 -4.61 8.01
C GLY A 74 3.66 -3.63 8.11
N PRO A 75 3.74 -2.84 9.19
CA PRO A 75 4.87 -1.96 9.42
C PRO A 75 6.14 -2.77 9.72
N ASP A 76 7.29 -2.29 9.25
CA ASP A 76 8.59 -2.78 9.68
C ASP A 76 8.89 -2.40 11.14
N SER A 77 10.01 -2.87 11.68
CA SER A 77 10.40 -2.68 13.09
C SER A 77 10.52 -1.21 13.52
N ASP A 78 10.82 -0.32 12.59
CA ASP A 78 10.90 1.14 12.78
C ASP A 78 9.60 1.89 12.42
N GLY A 79 8.54 1.17 12.02
CA GLY A 79 7.27 1.74 11.59
C GLY A 79 7.22 2.16 10.11
N SER A 80 8.28 1.91 9.34
CA SER A 80 8.30 2.08 7.89
C SER A 80 7.48 1.02 7.16
N VAL A 81 7.27 1.22 5.86
CA VAL A 81 6.72 0.20 4.97
C VAL A 81 7.75 -0.91 4.72
N VAL A 82 7.27 -2.13 4.50
CA VAL A 82 8.05 -3.19 3.89
C VAL A 82 7.82 -3.15 2.37
N CYS A 83 8.86 -3.36 1.57
CA CYS A 83 8.73 -3.40 0.12
C CYS A 83 8.33 -4.80 -0.38
N LEU A 84 7.85 -4.90 -1.63
CA LEU A 84 7.34 -6.16 -2.21
C LEU A 84 8.38 -7.27 -2.34
N ASP A 85 9.66 -6.92 -2.43
CA ASP A 85 10.78 -7.87 -2.42
C ASP A 85 11.23 -8.26 -0.99
N GLY A 86 10.57 -7.73 0.03
CA GLY A 86 10.90 -7.95 1.43
C GLY A 86 11.95 -6.98 2.00
N PHE A 87 12.38 -5.96 1.24
CA PHE A 87 13.26 -4.93 1.75
C PHE A 87 12.62 -4.20 2.94
N ARG A 88 13.43 -4.05 3.98
CA ARG A 88 13.15 -3.44 5.28
C ARG A 88 13.98 -2.17 5.40
N GLU A 89 13.65 -1.27 6.31
CA GLU A 89 14.29 0.06 6.45
C GLU A 89 13.97 1.05 5.32
N ALA A 90 12.81 0.91 4.66
CA ALA A 90 12.36 1.94 3.73
C ALA A 90 12.14 3.27 4.47
N LEU A 91 12.45 4.41 3.86
CA LEU A 91 12.26 5.70 4.54
C LEU A 91 10.78 6.10 4.72
N LEU A 92 9.87 5.45 4.00
CA LEU A 92 8.46 5.84 3.97
C LEU A 92 7.68 5.21 5.15
N PRO A 93 7.00 5.99 6.00
CA PRO A 93 6.25 5.44 7.12
C PRO A 93 5.01 4.64 6.67
N HIS A 94 4.79 3.45 7.24
CA HIS A 94 3.67 2.57 6.91
C HIS A 94 2.31 3.24 7.07
N ARG A 95 2.15 4.00 8.15
CA ARG A 95 0.92 4.76 8.47
C ARG A 95 0.50 5.81 7.44
N PHE A 96 1.36 6.16 6.49
CA PHE A 96 1.04 7.13 5.44
C PHE A 96 0.80 6.45 4.10
N ALA A 97 1.41 5.28 3.91
CA ALA A 97 1.39 4.59 2.64
C ALA A 97 0.36 3.44 2.59
N CYS A 98 0.07 2.81 3.73
CA CYS A 98 -0.63 1.53 3.78
C CYS A 98 -1.90 1.51 4.62
N SER A 99 -2.19 2.59 5.33
CA SER A 99 -3.45 2.73 6.03
C SER A 99 -4.50 3.25 5.05
N GLU A 100 -5.01 2.36 4.20
CA GLU A 100 -6.08 2.66 3.25
C GLU A 100 -7.38 3.03 3.97
N ALA A 101 -8.16 3.92 3.36
CA ALA A 101 -9.52 4.15 3.83
C ALA A 101 -10.38 2.94 3.47
N ASP A 102 -10.95 2.27 4.47
CA ASP A 102 -11.94 1.22 4.23
C ASP A 102 -13.29 1.85 3.91
N LEU A 103 -13.54 2.05 2.62
CA LEU A 103 -14.76 2.66 2.12
C LEU A 103 -15.82 1.61 1.83
N SER A 104 -17.03 1.85 2.33
CA SER A 104 -18.20 1.02 2.13
C SER A 104 -19.37 1.88 1.66
N VAL A 105 -20.02 1.47 0.57
CA VAL A 105 -21.23 2.13 0.11
C VAL A 105 -22.40 1.56 0.91
N THR A 106 -23.03 2.41 1.71
CA THR A 106 -24.12 2.00 2.61
C THR A 106 -25.41 1.85 1.83
N GLU A 107 -25.69 2.82 0.95
CA GLU A 107 -26.96 2.90 0.22
C GLU A 107 -26.82 3.79 -1.01
N VAL A 108 -27.67 3.50 -2.00
CA VAL A 108 -27.92 4.36 -3.15
C VAL A 108 -29.42 4.58 -3.22
N PHE A 109 -29.84 5.84 -3.15
CA PHE A 109 -31.25 6.21 -3.08
C PHE A 109 -31.51 7.51 -3.85
N ILE A 110 -32.78 7.81 -4.11
CA ILE A 110 -33.19 9.00 -4.84
C ILE A 110 -33.83 9.95 -3.84
N VAL A 111 -33.47 11.22 -3.93
CA VAL A 111 -34.07 12.30 -3.14
C VAL A 111 -34.72 13.32 -4.06
N ASP A 112 -35.72 14.02 -3.55
CA ASP A 112 -36.25 15.23 -4.19
C ASP A 112 -35.44 16.49 -3.82
N ASN A 113 -35.88 17.65 -4.31
CA ASN A 113 -35.26 18.95 -4.00
C ASN A 113 -35.32 19.33 -2.52
N ASP A 114 -36.30 18.80 -1.78
CA ASP A 114 -36.43 19.03 -0.34
C ASP A 114 -35.54 18.07 0.47
N GLY A 115 -34.80 17.19 -0.22
CA GLY A 115 -33.94 16.18 0.39
C GLY A 115 -34.70 14.99 0.97
N GLN A 116 -36.01 14.88 0.69
CA GLN A 116 -36.79 13.74 1.14
C GLN A 116 -36.43 12.52 0.31
N VAL A 117 -36.15 11.41 0.99
CA VAL A 117 -35.93 10.13 0.32
C VAL A 117 -37.23 9.75 -0.37
N VAL A 118 -37.16 9.46 -1.66
CA VAL A 118 -38.27 8.88 -2.41
C VAL A 118 -38.35 7.41 -2.03
N SER A 119 -38.72 7.15 -0.77
CA SER A 119 -38.64 5.85 -0.09
C SER A 119 -39.71 4.85 -0.54
N GLU A 120 -40.51 5.20 -1.53
CA GLU A 120 -41.53 4.33 -2.13
C GLU A 120 -41.25 4.17 -3.62
N LEU A 121 -40.35 3.24 -3.95
CA LEU A 121 -40.30 2.61 -5.26
C LEU A 121 -41.65 1.98 -5.66
N GLU A 122 -42.58 1.78 -4.71
CA GLU A 122 -43.96 1.38 -4.99
C GLU A 122 -44.77 2.46 -5.73
N ARG A 123 -44.39 3.74 -5.61
CA ARG A 123 -44.90 4.82 -6.48
C ARG A 123 -44.14 4.93 -7.80
N ALA A 124 -42.95 4.34 -7.92
CA ALA A 124 -42.15 4.42 -9.13
C ALA A 124 -42.74 3.63 -10.31
N ASP A 125 -43.48 2.55 -10.05
CA ASP A 125 -44.25 1.87 -11.10
C ASP A 125 -45.49 2.69 -11.52
N ALA A 126 -45.96 3.63 -10.68
CA ALA A 126 -47.01 4.60 -11.02
C ALA A 126 -46.47 5.83 -11.77
N LEU A 127 -45.15 6.01 -11.81
CA LEU A 127 -44.50 7.01 -12.64
C LEU A 127 -44.35 6.43 -14.05
N ALA A 128 -45.45 6.53 -14.81
CA ALA A 128 -45.44 6.61 -16.27
C ALA A 128 -44.25 7.47 -16.74
N PRO A 129 -43.67 7.26 -17.95
CA PRO A 129 -42.44 7.92 -18.41
C PRO A 129 -42.40 9.36 -17.92
N VAL A 130 -41.60 9.57 -16.87
CA VAL A 130 -41.52 10.83 -16.14
C VAL A 130 -41.08 11.82 -17.19
N ALA A 131 -41.96 12.76 -17.55
CA ALA A 131 -41.66 13.74 -18.58
C ALA A 131 -40.32 14.40 -18.21
N ASP A 132 -39.46 14.68 -19.20
CA ASP A 132 -38.10 15.21 -18.99
C ASP A 132 -38.06 16.38 -17.97
N GLU A 133 -39.15 17.13 -17.84
CA GLU A 133 -39.29 18.23 -16.89
C GLU A 133 -39.38 17.83 -15.41
N GLN A 134 -39.91 16.65 -15.09
CA GLN A 134 -40.09 16.20 -13.71
C GLN A 134 -38.77 15.74 -13.07
N TRP A 135 -37.77 15.33 -13.86
CA TRP A 135 -36.44 14.95 -13.36
C TRP A 135 -35.63 16.12 -12.80
N LYS A 136 -36.04 17.37 -13.10
CA LYS A 136 -35.39 18.58 -12.60
C LYS A 136 -35.36 18.66 -11.07
N ASN A 137 -36.24 17.91 -10.40
CA ASN A 137 -36.42 17.97 -8.96
C ASN A 137 -35.85 16.77 -8.21
N TYR A 138 -35.02 15.94 -8.84
CA TYR A 138 -34.50 14.73 -8.22
C TYR A 138 -32.97 14.63 -8.34
N ALA A 139 -32.36 13.97 -7.36
CA ALA A 139 -30.96 13.60 -7.38
C ALA A 139 -30.78 12.14 -6.95
N LEU A 140 -29.81 11.48 -7.58
CA LEU A 140 -29.31 10.19 -7.09
C LEU A 140 -28.25 10.46 -6.02
N VAL A 141 -28.40 9.84 -4.87
CA VAL A 141 -27.50 9.99 -3.72
C VAL A 141 -26.82 8.67 -3.43
N LEU A 142 -25.49 8.72 -3.26
CA LEU A 142 -24.68 7.61 -2.75
C LEU A 142 -24.15 8.00 -1.38
N SER A 143 -24.49 7.19 -0.38
CA SER A 143 -23.97 7.31 0.98
C SER A 143 -22.74 6.44 1.14
N LEU A 144 -21.62 7.07 1.47
CA LEU A 144 -20.32 6.42 1.64
C LEU A 144 -19.89 6.51 3.09
N ARG A 145 -19.55 5.36 3.68
CA ARG A 145 -19.00 5.26 5.04
C ARG A 145 -17.56 4.81 4.99
N ASN A 146 -16.72 5.46 5.78
CA ASN A 146 -15.37 5.04 6.06
C ASN A 146 -15.35 4.25 7.36
N ASN A 147 -14.89 2.99 7.33
CA ASN A 147 -14.80 2.12 8.51
C ASN A 147 -13.38 2.06 9.08
N SER A 148 -12.46 2.88 8.55
CA SER A 148 -11.06 2.91 8.99
C SER A 148 -10.75 4.17 9.81
N ALA A 149 -9.62 4.12 10.51
CA ALA A 149 -9.06 5.26 11.24
C ALA A 149 -8.42 6.32 10.32
N VAL A 150 -8.42 6.12 8.99
CA VAL A 150 -7.76 7.03 8.05
C VAL A 150 -8.78 7.72 7.19
N ALA A 151 -8.72 9.05 7.16
CA ALA A 151 -9.59 9.85 6.31
C ALA A 151 -9.30 9.59 4.82
N ALA A 152 -10.35 9.43 4.04
CA ALA A 152 -10.28 9.42 2.59
C ALA A 152 -10.31 10.86 2.08
N ALA A 153 -9.44 11.22 1.14
CA ALA A 153 -9.34 12.55 0.57
C ALA A 153 -9.24 12.53 -0.97
N GLY A 154 -9.67 13.63 -1.57
CA GLY A 154 -9.86 13.78 -3.02
C GLY A 154 -10.74 12.67 -3.58
N MET A 155 -11.98 12.60 -3.08
CA MET A 155 -12.97 11.60 -3.45
C MET A 155 -13.56 11.89 -4.84
N GLU A 156 -13.45 10.91 -5.74
CA GLU A 156 -14.08 10.90 -7.05
C GLU A 156 -15.22 9.87 -7.04
N VAL A 157 -16.47 10.34 -7.12
CA VAL A 157 -17.65 9.48 -7.19
C VAL A 157 -18.37 9.70 -8.51
N ALA A 158 -18.74 8.62 -9.20
CA ALA A 158 -19.47 8.69 -10.46
C ALA A 158 -20.46 7.54 -10.60
N PHE A 159 -21.55 7.77 -11.34
CA PHE A 159 -22.59 6.78 -11.62
C PHE A 159 -22.64 6.45 -13.12
N ALA A 160 -22.73 5.17 -13.46
CA ALA A 160 -22.92 4.72 -14.84
C ALA A 160 -24.43 4.49 -15.09
N LEU A 161 -25.07 5.53 -15.61
CA LEU A 161 -26.50 5.53 -15.93
C LEU A 161 -26.80 4.70 -17.20
N PRO A 162 -28.02 4.14 -17.34
CA PRO A 162 -28.39 3.38 -18.53
C PRO A 162 -28.10 4.12 -19.84
N GLY A 163 -27.30 3.52 -20.72
CA GLY A 163 -26.94 4.07 -22.03
C GLY A 163 -25.96 5.25 -21.99
N ARG A 164 -25.23 5.46 -20.90
CA ARG A 164 -24.28 6.58 -20.75
C ARG A 164 -22.95 6.15 -20.11
N GLU A 165 -21.92 6.96 -20.34
CA GLU A 165 -20.67 6.90 -19.58
C GLU A 165 -20.89 7.37 -18.13
N PHE A 166 -19.90 7.11 -17.29
CA PHE A 166 -19.90 7.53 -15.88
C PHE A 166 -20.09 9.05 -15.75
N SER A 167 -21.17 9.44 -15.08
CA SER A 167 -21.49 10.83 -14.77
C SER A 167 -20.99 11.18 -13.36
N PRO A 168 -20.15 12.22 -13.19
CA PRO A 168 -19.57 12.57 -11.91
C PRO A 168 -20.62 13.10 -10.94
N ALA A 169 -20.53 12.67 -9.68
CA ALA A 169 -21.33 13.15 -8.58
C ALA A 169 -20.63 14.32 -7.87
N THR A 170 -21.41 15.20 -7.25
CA THR A 170 -20.94 16.30 -6.42
C THR A 170 -21.05 15.93 -4.94
N GLY A 171 -20.02 16.19 -4.14
CA GLY A 171 -20.02 15.93 -2.71
C GLY A 171 -18.78 16.51 -2.03
N PRO A 172 -18.55 16.20 -0.75
CA PRO A 172 -17.34 16.62 -0.04
C PRO A 172 -16.07 16.06 -0.66
N GLU A 173 -14.96 16.80 -0.55
CA GLU A 173 -13.65 16.37 -1.06
C GLU A 173 -13.10 15.11 -0.36
N GLY A 174 -13.65 14.73 0.80
CA GLY A 174 -13.16 13.61 1.60
C GLY A 174 -14.23 12.98 2.49
N VAL A 175 -13.92 11.79 3.01
CA VAL A 175 -14.69 11.13 4.07
C VAL A 175 -13.82 11.01 5.31
N PRO A 176 -14.20 11.67 6.44
CA PRO A 176 -13.44 11.59 7.69
C PRO A 176 -13.21 10.13 8.14
N ALA A 177 -12.19 9.91 8.96
CA ALA A 177 -11.98 8.63 9.65
C ALA A 177 -13.24 8.25 10.45
N TYR A 178 -13.69 7.00 10.30
CA TYR A 178 -14.95 6.51 10.88
C TYR A 178 -16.21 7.34 10.53
N GLY A 179 -16.12 8.23 9.53
CA GLY A 179 -17.16 9.16 9.13
C GLY A 179 -18.01 8.67 7.97
N ALA A 180 -18.94 9.52 7.56
CA ALA A 180 -19.76 9.31 6.37
C ALA A 180 -19.85 10.59 5.54
N ALA A 181 -20.09 10.43 4.25
CA ALA A 181 -20.34 11.52 3.31
C ALA A 181 -21.37 11.09 2.27
N GLU A 182 -22.12 12.07 1.75
CA GLU A 182 -23.07 11.87 0.67
C GLU A 182 -22.57 12.51 -0.62
N TYR A 183 -22.75 11.80 -1.73
CA TYR A 183 -22.43 12.27 -3.07
C TYR A 183 -23.70 12.27 -3.92
N ARG A 184 -23.95 13.37 -4.62
CA ARG A 184 -25.21 13.66 -5.32
C ARG A 184 -24.98 13.83 -6.82
N LEU A 185 -25.75 13.13 -7.63
CA LEU A 185 -25.85 13.35 -9.08
C LEU A 185 -27.23 13.93 -9.39
N PRO A 186 -27.33 15.22 -9.76
CA PRO A 186 -28.59 15.80 -10.22
C PRO A 186 -29.12 15.03 -11.43
N LEU A 187 -30.41 14.69 -11.43
CA LEU A 187 -31.03 14.02 -12.56
C LEU A 187 -31.55 14.99 -13.64
N ALA A 188 -31.50 16.30 -13.34
CA ALA A 188 -31.86 17.37 -14.26
C ALA A 188 -31.03 17.32 -15.56
N GLY A 189 -31.71 17.37 -16.71
CA GLY A 189 -31.05 17.40 -18.03
C GLY A 189 -30.58 16.03 -18.55
N LEU A 190 -30.79 14.96 -17.77
CA LEU A 190 -30.53 13.61 -18.22
C LEU A 190 -31.68 13.09 -19.08
N LYS A 191 -31.47 13.08 -20.39
CA LYS A 191 -32.35 12.45 -21.39
C LYS A 191 -32.32 10.91 -21.30
N ASN A 192 -33.43 10.27 -21.69
CA ASN A 192 -33.59 8.82 -21.82
C ASN A 192 -33.49 8.03 -20.50
N LEU A 193 -33.85 8.66 -19.38
CA LEU A 193 -34.01 7.94 -18.12
C LEU A 193 -35.27 7.08 -18.20
N VAL A 194 -35.09 5.76 -18.26
CA VAL A 194 -36.17 4.81 -18.56
C VAL A 194 -37.12 4.63 -17.38
N ASN A 195 -36.60 4.41 -16.17
CA ASN A 195 -37.39 4.38 -14.93
C ASN A 195 -36.50 4.54 -13.68
N LEU A 196 -37.10 4.99 -12.57
CA LEU A 196 -36.40 5.14 -11.28
C LEU A 196 -35.79 3.83 -10.78
N ARG A 197 -36.44 2.69 -11.05
CA ARG A 197 -36.01 1.37 -10.58
C ARG A 197 -34.66 0.96 -11.18
N GLN A 198 -34.41 1.31 -12.44
CA GLN A 198 -33.13 1.08 -13.12
C GLN A 198 -32.08 2.08 -12.63
N ILE A 199 -32.46 3.33 -12.38
CA ILE A 199 -31.54 4.35 -11.82
C ILE A 199 -31.10 3.96 -10.40
N ALA A 200 -31.99 3.43 -9.56
CA ALA A 200 -31.64 2.95 -8.23
C ALA A 200 -30.71 1.73 -8.25
N LYS A 201 -30.66 1.00 -9.37
CA LYS A 201 -29.76 -0.14 -9.61
C LYS A 201 -28.52 0.25 -10.42
N THR A 202 -28.33 1.53 -10.69
CA THR A 202 -27.23 1.98 -11.53
C THR A 202 -25.88 1.60 -10.94
N ASP A 203 -24.95 1.29 -11.82
CA ASP A 203 -23.57 1.04 -11.43
C ASP A 203 -22.91 2.32 -10.93
N TYR A 204 -21.93 2.18 -10.06
CA TYR A 204 -21.18 3.31 -9.53
C TYR A 204 -19.70 2.98 -9.40
N LYS A 205 -18.89 4.05 -9.37
CA LYS A 205 -17.46 4.03 -9.11
C LYS A 205 -17.14 5.06 -8.06
N VAL A 206 -16.43 4.64 -7.03
CA VAL A 206 -15.89 5.48 -5.96
C VAL A 206 -14.38 5.31 -5.97
N ARG A 207 -13.64 6.41 -5.97
CA ARG A 207 -12.18 6.40 -5.93
C ARG A 207 -11.67 7.45 -4.94
N CYS A 208 -10.72 7.02 -4.13
CA CYS A 208 -9.97 7.84 -3.19
C CYS A 208 -8.63 8.22 -3.84
N THR A 209 -8.30 9.50 -4.00
CA THR A 209 -7.03 9.86 -4.66
C THR A 209 -5.83 9.75 -3.72
N ASN A 210 -5.98 10.06 -2.42
CA ASN A 210 -4.87 9.95 -1.46
C ASN A 210 -4.52 8.50 -1.14
N CYS A 211 -5.52 7.62 -1.04
CA CYS A 211 -5.33 6.23 -0.62
C CYS A 211 -5.49 5.21 -1.76
N ARG A 212 -5.83 5.66 -2.99
CA ARG A 212 -6.09 4.84 -4.18
C ARG A 212 -7.20 3.79 -4.05
N ALA A 213 -7.84 3.68 -2.87
CA ALA A 213 -8.98 2.80 -2.64
C ALA A 213 -10.05 3.04 -3.70
N THR A 214 -10.45 1.95 -4.36
CA THR A 214 -11.51 1.97 -5.38
C THR A 214 -12.61 1.01 -4.99
N ARG A 215 -13.86 1.45 -5.08
CA ARG A 215 -15.07 0.62 -4.94
C ARG A 215 -15.91 0.76 -6.19
N ARG A 216 -16.45 -0.35 -6.67
CA ARG A 216 -17.35 -0.38 -7.82
C ARG A 216 -18.45 -1.39 -7.61
N ARG A 217 -19.64 -1.06 -8.09
CA ARG A 217 -20.70 -2.03 -8.34
C ARG A 217 -20.84 -2.13 -9.85
N ILE A 218 -20.71 -3.36 -10.36
CA ILE A 218 -21.00 -3.72 -11.76
C ILE A 218 -22.03 -4.84 -11.65
N GLN A 219 -23.28 -4.56 -12.02
CA GLN A 219 -24.36 -5.56 -12.03
C GLN A 219 -24.54 -6.22 -13.40
#